data_AF-A0A5K1ET25-F1
#
_entry.id   AF-A0A5K1ET25-F1
#
_cell.length_a   1.000
_cell.length_b   1.000
_cell.length_c   1.000
_cell.angle_alpha   90.00
_cell.angle_beta   90.00
_cell.angle_gamma   90.00
#
_symmetry.space_group_name_H-M   'P 1'
#
loop_
_entity.id
_entity.type
_entity.pdbx_description
1 polymer ?
#
loop_
_entity_poly.entity_id
_entity_poly.type
_entity_poly.pdbx_seq_one_letter_code
_entity_poly.pdbx_strand_id
1 'polypeptide(L)'
;AVVKMQNFQMYRHIMSPGWTLGWVWPKKEVIWSMVGAQTTDQGDCSRFKGNIPHCCRKDPTVVDFLPGVPYNQQIANCCKGGVLASWGQDPPNAVSAFQVSVGQAGTSNKTVRLPKNFTLSAPGPGYSCGPAKNVKPSIFLSPDGRRKTQAL
;
A
#
# COMPACT_ATOMS: atom_id res chain seq x y z
N ALA A 1 4.07 -6.32 -5.76
CA ALA A 1 2.58 -6.27 -5.83
C ALA A 1 2.14 -4.81 -5.85
N VAL A 2 0.96 -4.51 -6.40
CA VAL A 2 0.36 -3.16 -6.36
C VAL A 2 -0.72 -3.16 -5.27
N VAL A 3 -0.65 -2.21 -4.34
CA VAL A 3 -1.69 -1.93 -3.36
C VAL A 3 -2.49 -0.73 -3.87
N LYS A 4 -3.82 -0.82 -3.84
CA LYS A 4 -4.73 0.26 -4.21
C LYS A 4 -5.65 0.56 -3.05
N MET A 5 -5.84 1.84 -2.77
CA MET A 5 -6.84 2.35 -1.85
C MET A 5 -7.84 3.19 -2.63
N GLN A 6 -9.13 2.94 -2.39
CA GLN A 6 -10.23 3.62 -3.08
C GLN A 6 -11.18 4.18 -2.04
N ASN A 7 -11.48 5.47 -2.14
CA ASN A 7 -12.40 6.16 -1.25
C ASN A 7 -13.79 6.25 -1.87
N PHE A 8 -14.63 5.25 -1.63
CA PHE A 8 -16.01 5.20 -2.15
C PHE A 8 -17.01 6.09 -1.40
N GLN A 9 -16.55 7.01 -0.54
CA GLN A 9 -17.43 7.97 0.13
C GLN A 9 -18.00 8.98 -0.87
N MET A 10 -19.23 9.46 -0.62
CA MET A 10 -19.89 10.42 -1.50
C MET A 10 -19.30 11.82 -1.37
N TYR A 11 -19.05 12.28 -0.14
CA TYR A 11 -18.59 13.65 0.13
C TYR A 11 -17.38 13.77 1.05
N ARG A 12 -16.91 12.64 1.61
CA ARG A 12 -15.86 12.66 2.63
C ARG A 12 -14.49 12.46 1.99
N HIS A 13 -13.72 13.53 1.89
CA HIS A 13 -12.33 13.51 1.46
C HIS A 13 -11.40 13.10 2.62
N ILE A 14 -10.24 12.55 2.28
CA ILE A 14 -9.06 12.53 3.15
C ILE A 14 -8.21 13.74 2.76
N MET A 15 -8.16 14.74 3.64
CA MET A 15 -7.37 15.96 3.43
C MET A 15 -5.95 15.81 4.00
N SER A 16 -5.08 16.79 3.76
CA SER A 16 -3.75 16.87 4.37
C SER A 16 -3.83 16.82 5.91
N PRO A 17 -2.93 16.13 6.63
CA PRO A 17 -1.69 15.45 6.20
C PRO A 17 -1.85 14.10 5.47
N GLY A 18 -3.07 13.72 5.10
CA GLY A 18 -3.31 12.52 4.29
C GLY A 18 -3.49 11.25 5.09
N TRP A 19 -3.62 10.13 4.39
CA TRP A 19 -3.78 8.83 4.99
C TRP A 19 -2.44 8.23 5.47
N THR A 20 -2.53 7.38 6.47
CA THR A 20 -1.47 6.50 6.95
C THR A 20 -2.05 5.10 7.09
N LEU A 21 -1.39 4.12 6.46
CA LEU A 21 -1.85 2.73 6.40
C LEU A 21 -0.88 1.84 7.17
N GLY A 22 -1.37 1.18 8.22
CA GLY A 22 -0.61 0.19 8.97
C GLY A 22 -1.17 -1.22 8.81
N TRP A 23 -0.33 -2.22 9.03
CA TRP A 23 -0.75 -3.62 9.20
C TRP A 23 0.31 -4.39 9.97
N VAL A 24 -0.02 -5.63 10.36
CA VAL A 24 0.88 -6.53 11.07
C VAL A 24 1.14 -7.78 10.24
N TRP A 25 2.42 -8.07 10.01
CA TRP A 25 2.87 -9.30 9.37
C TRP A 25 2.58 -10.52 10.27
N PRO A 26 2.04 -11.61 9.70
CA PRO A 26 1.71 -12.80 10.47
C PRO A 26 2.95 -13.58 10.91
N LYS A 27 4.08 -13.46 10.19
CA LYS A 27 5.32 -14.17 10.47
C LYS A 27 6.50 -13.18 10.49
N LYS A 28 7.47 -13.38 9.60
CA LYS A 28 8.75 -12.65 9.50
C LYS A 28 8.89 -11.95 8.15
N GLU A 29 7.76 -11.63 7.51
CA GLU A 29 7.74 -10.90 6.26
C GLU A 29 8.44 -9.54 6.43
N VAL A 30 9.10 -9.11 5.36
CA VAL A 30 9.81 -7.82 5.30
C VAL A 30 9.48 -7.13 4.00
N ILE A 31 9.65 -5.81 3.94
CA ILE A 31 9.49 -5.03 2.72
C ILE A 31 10.87 -4.79 2.13
N TRP A 32 11.11 -5.33 0.93
CA TRP A 32 12.36 -5.13 0.21
C TRP A 32 12.44 -3.76 -0.46
N SER A 33 11.34 -3.32 -1.06
CA SER A 33 11.26 -2.03 -1.76
C SER A 33 9.82 -1.54 -1.89
N MET A 34 9.67 -0.23 -2.06
CA MET A 34 8.40 0.44 -2.32
C MET A 34 8.55 1.49 -3.41
N VAL A 35 7.45 1.75 -4.13
CA VAL A 35 7.36 2.80 -5.17
C VAL A 35 6.00 3.48 -5.00
N GLY A 36 5.96 4.81 -5.05
CA GLY A 36 4.75 5.62 -4.84
C GLY A 36 4.39 5.89 -3.37
N ALA A 37 4.95 5.13 -2.44
CA ALA A 37 4.79 5.32 -0.99
C ALA A 37 6.04 4.83 -0.27
N GLN A 38 6.16 5.12 1.03
CA GLN A 38 7.24 4.64 1.88
C GLN A 38 6.74 4.27 3.26
N THR A 39 7.45 3.37 3.94
CA THR A 39 7.28 3.20 5.38
C THR A 39 7.86 4.38 6.16
N THR A 40 7.24 4.73 7.28
CA THR A 40 7.74 5.78 8.19
C THR A 40 9.00 5.36 8.94
N ASP A 41 9.12 4.06 9.27
CA ASP A 41 10.27 3.49 9.95
C ASP A 41 10.81 2.27 9.19
N GLN A 42 12.12 2.09 9.21
CA GLN A 42 12.77 0.87 8.72
C GLN A 42 12.72 -0.27 9.76
N GLY A 43 12.88 0.04 11.05
CA GLY A 43 12.98 -0.96 12.13
C GLY A 43 14.32 -1.68 12.19
N ASP A 44 14.41 -2.74 12.99
CA ASP A 44 15.63 -3.54 13.15
C ASP A 44 15.80 -4.55 12.00
N CYS A 45 16.68 -4.21 11.05
CA CYS A 45 17.08 -5.06 9.94
C CYS A 45 18.44 -5.77 10.15
N SER A 46 18.98 -5.80 11.38
CA SER A 46 20.36 -6.29 11.67
C SER A 46 20.65 -7.73 11.23
N ARG A 47 19.59 -8.55 11.07
CA ARG A 47 19.65 -9.93 10.56
C ARG A 47 20.09 -10.01 9.10
N PHE A 48 19.89 -8.96 8.31
CA PHE A 48 20.26 -8.91 6.90
C PHE A 48 21.67 -8.32 6.77
N LYS A 49 22.58 -9.06 6.11
CA LYS A 49 23.94 -8.61 5.80
C LYS A 49 24.03 -8.28 4.31
N GLY A 50 24.57 -7.11 3.96
CA GLY A 50 24.64 -6.62 2.58
C GLY A 50 23.38 -5.85 2.19
N ASN A 51 22.48 -6.48 1.44
CA ASN A 51 21.23 -5.84 1.02
C ASN A 51 20.25 -5.76 2.20
N ILE A 52 20.01 -4.54 2.66
CA ILE A 52 19.08 -4.24 3.76
C ILE A 52 17.69 -3.96 3.17
N PRO A 53 16.62 -4.63 3.66
CA PRO A 53 15.26 -4.33 3.24
C PRO A 53 14.84 -2.89 3.55
N HIS A 54 13.92 -2.34 2.76
CA HIS A 54 13.27 -1.05 3.02
C HIS A 54 12.63 -0.99 4.42
N CYS A 55 12.01 -2.09 4.88
CA CYS A 55 11.44 -2.17 6.23
C CYS A 55 11.44 -3.60 6.77
N CYS A 56 11.91 -3.79 8.01
CA CYS A 56 11.89 -5.06 8.74
C CYS A 56 10.95 -5.07 9.94
N ARG A 57 10.21 -3.96 10.17
CA ARG A 57 9.18 -3.94 11.21
C ARG A 57 8.12 -5.00 10.94
N LYS A 58 7.66 -5.64 12.01
CA LYS A 58 6.51 -6.55 11.96
C LYS A 58 5.20 -5.80 11.72
N ASP A 59 5.15 -4.54 12.12
CA ASP A 59 4.01 -3.64 12.10
C ASP A 59 4.31 -2.39 11.24
N PRO A 60 4.61 -2.53 9.93
CA PRO A 60 4.95 -1.39 9.10
C PRO A 60 3.80 -0.39 9.04
N THR A 61 4.18 0.89 9.05
CA THR A 61 3.27 2.02 8.83
C THR A 61 3.71 2.72 7.54
N VAL A 62 2.79 2.88 6.60
CA VAL A 62 3.03 3.40 5.25
C VAL A 62 2.34 4.72 5.05
N VAL A 63 3.05 5.65 4.43
CA VAL A 63 2.57 6.95 3.98
C VAL A 63 2.85 7.12 2.50
N ASP A 64 1.94 7.81 1.82
CA ASP A 64 2.12 8.20 0.43
C ASP A 64 3.29 9.18 0.29
N PHE A 65 3.94 9.20 -0.86
CA PHE A 65 4.93 10.25 -1.13
C PHE A 65 4.27 11.62 -1.30
N LEU A 66 5.03 12.67 -1.04
CA LEU A 66 4.61 14.04 -1.36
C LEU A 66 4.71 14.29 -2.88
N PRO A 67 3.96 15.27 -3.42
CA PRO A 67 4.13 15.70 -4.80
C PRO A 67 5.57 16.11 -5.10
N GLY A 68 6.05 15.83 -6.31
CA GLY A 68 7.40 16.21 -6.76
C GLY A 68 8.49 15.14 -6.59
N VAL A 69 8.14 13.93 -6.15
CA VAL A 69 9.09 12.81 -6.12
C VAL A 69 9.63 12.47 -7.51
N PRO A 70 10.87 11.95 -7.64
CA PRO A 70 11.45 11.53 -8.91
C PRO A 70 10.58 10.53 -9.69
N TYR A 71 10.57 10.63 -11.03
CA TYR A 71 9.70 9.81 -11.89
C TYR A 71 9.88 8.29 -11.70
N ASN A 72 11.10 7.83 -11.42
CA ASN A 72 11.40 6.41 -11.15
C ASN A 72 10.82 5.90 -9.82
N GLN A 73 10.33 6.80 -8.95
CA GLN A 73 9.65 6.49 -7.70
C GLN A 73 8.13 6.69 -7.78
N GLN A 74 7.61 7.04 -8.97
CA GLN A 74 6.18 7.28 -9.19
C GLN A 74 5.48 6.05 -9.77
N ILE A 75 4.19 5.96 -9.47
CA ILE A 75 3.22 5.08 -10.12
C ILE A 75 1.91 5.85 -10.31
N ALA A 76 1.08 5.40 -11.26
CA ALA A 76 -0.26 5.94 -11.43
C ALA A 76 -1.02 6.01 -10.09
N ASN A 77 -1.62 7.18 -9.80
CA ASN A 77 -2.39 7.48 -8.60
C ASN A 77 -1.59 7.45 -7.27
N CYS A 78 -0.28 7.62 -7.28
CA CYS A 78 0.49 7.86 -6.05
C CYS A 78 0.72 9.35 -5.81
N CYS A 79 1.44 9.63 -4.73
CA CYS A 79 2.31 10.79 -4.60
C CYS A 79 1.54 12.11 -4.42
N LYS A 80 0.40 12.04 -3.73
CA LYS A 80 -0.49 13.16 -3.41
C LYS A 80 -0.37 13.57 -1.94
N GLY A 81 0.67 13.13 -1.24
CA GLY A 81 0.81 13.32 0.20
C GLY A 81 -0.34 12.69 1.00
N GLY A 82 -0.91 11.60 0.49
CA GLY A 82 -1.97 10.88 1.15
C GLY A 82 -3.34 11.56 1.05
N VAL A 83 -3.48 12.63 0.26
CA VAL A 83 -4.77 13.25 -0.02
C VAL A 83 -5.57 12.34 -0.95
N LEU A 84 -6.83 12.09 -0.58
CA LEU A 84 -7.72 11.20 -1.33
C LEU A 84 -9.10 11.84 -1.43
N ALA A 85 -9.56 12.12 -2.66
CA ALA A 85 -10.86 12.72 -2.85
C ALA A 85 -12.01 11.73 -2.54
N SER A 86 -13.23 12.25 -2.39
CA SER A 86 -14.44 11.43 -2.33
C SER A 86 -14.82 10.97 -3.75
N TRP A 87 -15.30 9.74 -3.89
CA TRP A 87 -15.74 9.22 -5.18
C TRP A 87 -16.90 10.01 -5.77
N GLY A 88 -17.80 10.53 -4.92
CA GLY A 88 -18.97 11.28 -5.39
C GLY A 88 -18.65 12.65 -5.98
N GLN A 89 -17.47 13.23 -5.69
CA GLN A 89 -17.10 14.56 -6.17
C GLN A 89 -15.95 14.52 -7.18
N ASP A 90 -14.95 13.65 -6.98
CA ASP A 90 -13.80 13.55 -7.87
C ASP A 90 -13.30 12.08 -7.96
N PRO A 91 -13.97 11.23 -8.75
CA PRO A 91 -13.62 9.82 -8.90
C PRO A 91 -12.16 9.57 -9.34
N PRO A 92 -11.58 10.31 -10.30
CA PRO A 92 -10.17 10.14 -10.68
C PRO A 92 -9.20 10.32 -9.51
N ASN A 93 -9.45 11.28 -8.61
CA ASN A 93 -8.59 11.53 -7.46
C ASN A 93 -8.98 10.77 -6.19
N ALA A 94 -10.03 9.96 -6.23
CA ALA A 94 -10.49 9.09 -5.14
C ALA A 94 -9.72 7.75 -5.04
N VAL A 95 -8.64 7.60 -5.82
CA VAL A 95 -7.75 6.43 -5.81
C VAL A 95 -6.34 6.82 -5.40
N SER A 96 -5.73 5.99 -4.54
CA SER A 96 -4.31 6.04 -4.19
C SER A 96 -3.69 4.68 -4.50
N ALA A 97 -2.46 4.63 -4.99
CA ALA A 97 -1.78 3.36 -5.23
C ALA A 97 -0.27 3.44 -4.96
N PHE A 98 0.29 2.31 -4.56
CA PHE A 98 1.74 2.13 -4.41
C PHE A 98 2.12 0.69 -4.73
N GLN A 99 3.39 0.48 -5.07
CA GLN A 99 3.95 -0.86 -5.19
C GLN A 99 4.76 -1.22 -3.96
N VAL A 100 4.69 -2.49 -3.60
CA VAL A 100 5.45 -3.08 -2.50
C VAL A 100 6.03 -4.42 -2.95
N SER A 101 7.32 -4.62 -2.67
CA SER A 101 8.00 -5.89 -2.82
C SER A 101 8.16 -6.53 -1.43
N VAL A 102 7.55 -7.69 -1.21
CA VAL A 102 7.54 -8.37 0.09
C VAL A 102 8.44 -9.59 0.04
N GLY A 103 9.32 -9.73 1.03
CA GLY A 103 10.21 -10.87 1.22
C GLY A 103 9.77 -11.75 2.38
N GLN A 104 10.34 -12.97 2.46
CA GLN A 104 10.07 -13.97 3.51
C GLN A 104 8.57 -14.35 3.66
N ALA A 105 7.76 -14.04 2.65
CA ALA A 105 6.38 -14.49 2.54
C ALA A 105 6.31 -15.88 1.91
N GLY A 106 5.20 -16.59 2.13
CA GLY A 106 4.89 -17.79 1.37
C GLY A 106 4.74 -17.49 -0.12
N THR A 107 4.96 -18.48 -0.99
CA THR A 107 4.88 -18.33 -2.45
C THR A 107 3.64 -19.01 -3.05
N SER A 108 2.77 -19.59 -2.23
CA SER A 108 1.56 -20.29 -2.66
C SER A 108 0.35 -19.91 -1.81
N ASN A 109 -0.86 -20.10 -2.34
CA ASN A 109 -2.12 -19.80 -1.63
C ASN A 109 -2.26 -20.51 -0.28
N LYS A 110 -1.53 -21.61 -0.06
CA LYS A 110 -1.49 -22.35 1.22
C LYS A 110 -0.49 -21.77 2.21
N THR A 111 0.60 -21.19 1.72
CA THR A 111 1.74 -20.74 2.54
C THR A 111 1.69 -19.24 2.83
N VAL A 112 1.13 -18.45 1.91
CA VAL A 112 0.83 -17.02 2.11
C VAL A 112 -0.16 -16.89 3.26
N ARG A 113 0.17 -16.00 4.20
CA ARG A 113 -0.71 -15.66 5.32
C ARG A 113 -1.10 -14.20 5.17
N LEU A 114 -2.39 -13.93 5.31
CA LEU A 114 -2.90 -12.57 5.22
C LEU A 114 -2.35 -11.72 6.38
N PRO A 115 -1.97 -10.46 6.12
CA PRO A 115 -1.67 -9.53 7.19
C PRO A 115 -2.88 -9.32 8.10
N LYS A 116 -2.59 -8.94 9.34
CA LYS A 116 -3.59 -8.76 10.39
C LYS A 116 -3.57 -7.32 10.88
N ASN A 117 -4.62 -6.94 11.60
CA ASN A 117 -4.70 -5.65 12.31
C ASN A 117 -4.36 -4.47 11.38
N PHE A 118 -5.06 -4.39 10.26
CA PHE A 118 -4.96 -3.21 9.41
C PHE A 118 -5.41 -1.98 10.20
N THR A 119 -4.72 -0.87 10.02
CA THR A 119 -5.10 0.43 10.57
C THR A 119 -5.10 1.44 9.43
N LEU A 120 -6.11 2.30 9.41
CA LEU A 120 -6.16 3.45 8.51
C LEU A 120 -6.36 4.69 9.37
N SER A 121 -5.35 5.53 9.41
CA SER A 121 -5.41 6.82 10.07
C SER A 121 -5.48 7.90 8.99
N ALA A 122 -6.39 8.85 9.17
CA ALA A 122 -6.52 10.02 8.32
C ALA A 122 -7.14 11.14 9.17
N PRO A 123 -7.01 12.41 8.74
CA PRO A 123 -7.57 13.53 9.49
C PRO A 123 -9.08 13.41 9.68
N GLY A 124 -9.55 13.79 10.87
CA GLY A 124 -10.94 13.69 11.26
C GLY A 124 -11.29 12.38 11.97
N PRO A 125 -12.56 11.92 11.89
CA PRO A 125 -13.01 10.73 12.61
C PRO A 125 -12.18 9.49 12.24
N GLY A 126 -11.72 8.74 13.23
CA GLY A 126 -10.93 7.52 13.02
C GLY A 126 -11.66 6.47 12.17
N TYR A 127 -10.90 5.60 11.52
CA TYR A 127 -11.42 4.49 10.72
C TYR A 127 -11.29 3.18 11.49
N SER A 128 -12.29 2.31 11.34
CA SER A 128 -12.24 0.94 11.84
C SER A 128 -12.01 -0.01 10.66
N CYS A 129 -10.92 -0.76 10.70
CA CYS A 129 -10.61 -1.73 9.66
C CYS A 129 -11.12 -3.12 10.03
N GLY A 130 -11.73 -3.81 9.05
CA GLY A 130 -12.07 -5.22 9.17
C GLY A 130 -10.88 -6.15 8.92
N PRO A 131 -11.05 -7.46 9.17
CA PRO A 131 -10.02 -8.46 8.83
C PRO A 131 -9.81 -8.55 7.33
N ALA A 132 -8.56 -8.82 6.92
CA ALA A 132 -8.24 -9.12 5.52
C ALA A 132 -8.97 -10.38 5.04
N LYS A 133 -9.42 -10.34 3.78
CA LYS A 133 -10.12 -11.45 3.13
C LYS A 133 -9.48 -11.72 1.78
N ASN A 134 -9.39 -13.00 1.42
CA ASN A 134 -9.05 -13.38 0.06
C ASN A 134 -10.19 -12.99 -0.87
N VAL A 135 -9.87 -12.23 -1.91
CA VAL A 135 -10.81 -11.81 -2.95
C VAL A 135 -10.43 -12.44 -4.28
N LYS A 136 -11.32 -12.34 -5.28
CA LYS A 136 -10.99 -12.75 -6.63
C LYS A 136 -9.75 -11.97 -7.12
N PRO A 137 -8.75 -12.65 -7.67
CA PRO A 137 -7.58 -12.02 -8.27
C PRO A 137 -7.94 -10.87 -9.21
N SER A 138 -7.31 -9.72 -9.00
CA SER A 138 -7.44 -8.59 -9.93
C SER A 138 -6.64 -8.87 -11.20
N ILE A 139 -7.21 -8.53 -12.36
CA ILE A 139 -6.52 -8.60 -13.65
C ILE A 139 -6.02 -7.20 -14.01
N PHE A 140 -4.72 -7.09 -14.21
CA PHE A 140 -4.07 -5.89 -14.71
C PHE A 140 -3.81 -6.05 -16.21
N LEU A 141 -4.25 -5.07 -16.99
CA LEU A 141 -3.88 -4.95 -18.40
C LEU A 141 -2.60 -4.12 -18.50
N SER A 142 -1.70 -4.49 -19.41
CA SER A 142 -0.60 -3.62 -19.82
C SER A 142 -1.13 -2.32 -20.43
N PRO A 143 -0.33 -1.23 -20.46
CA PRO A 143 -0.77 0.03 -21.05
C PRO A 143 -1.24 -0.08 -22.51
N ASP A 144 -0.68 -1.02 -23.27
CA ASP A 144 -1.08 -1.33 -24.66
C ASP A 144 -2.27 -2.30 -24.78
N GLY A 145 -2.81 -2.78 -23.65
CA GLY A 145 -3.94 -3.71 -23.59
C GLY A 145 -3.64 -5.15 -24.00
N ARG A 146 -2.42 -5.47 -24.45
CA ARG A 146 -2.09 -6.77 -25.05
C ARG A 146 -1.79 -7.87 -24.04
N ARG A 147 -1.27 -7.51 -22.87
CA ARG A 147 -0.89 -8.47 -21.82
C ARG A 147 -1.83 -8.37 -20.63
N LYS A 148 -2.36 -9.51 -20.21
CA LYS A 148 -3.10 -9.66 -18.95
C LYS A 148 -2.17 -10.25 -17.90
N THR A 149 -2.08 -9.59 -16.75
CA THR A 149 -1.33 -10.09 -15.59
C THR A 149 -2.28 -10.21 -14.42
N GLN A 150 -2.37 -11.39 -13.83
CA GLN A 150 -3.21 -11.65 -12.67
C GLN A 150 -2.44 -11.41 -11.37
N ALA A 151 -3.06 -10.75 -10.40
CA ALA A 151 -2.54 -10.69 -9.04
C ALA A 151 -2.59 -12.10 -8.41
N LEU A 152 -1.46 -12.61 -7.91
CA LEU A 152 -1.42 -13.87 -7.16
C LEU A 152 -2.07 -13.72 -5.79
#